data_AF-A0A2N6P365-F1
#
_entry.id   AF-A0A2N6P365-F1
#
_cell.length_a   1.000
_cell.length_b   1.000
_cell.length_c   1.000
_cell.angle_alpha   90.00
_cell.angle_beta   90.00
_cell.angle_gamma   90.00
#
_symmetry.space_group_name_H-M   'P 1'
#
loop_
_entity.id
_entity.type
_entity.pdbx_description
1 polymer ?
#
loop_
_entity_poly.entity_id
_entity_poly.type
_entity_poly.pdbx_seq_one_letter_code
_entity_poly.pdbx_strand_id
1 'polypeptide(L)'
;MTEIDGQIVSPMRAAIEAADNVYHTVQGTFPEAVAVFESKWTAFQAVCHALPASASPRECTRTDEFETLRKQGPKILAFVVFKLATDVDQNSHGAFLFNALVNDPQYRGVPGDDLTSTEALQRYCGQIVELSFQLNKVYEERVKLWKEYCTLQEHMLLWRRILGPT
;
A
#
# COMPACT_ATOMS: atom_id res chain seq x y z
N MET A 1 12.08 29.88 -26.60
CA MET A 1 10.82 29.15 -26.40
C MET A 1 11.22 27.72 -26.05
N THR A 2 11.48 27.49 -24.76
CA THR A 2 11.96 26.20 -24.26
C THR A 2 10.75 25.46 -23.69
N GLU A 3 10.39 24.37 -24.37
CA GLU A 3 9.35 23.45 -23.97
C GLU A 3 9.62 22.90 -22.57
N ILE A 4 8.55 22.82 -21.79
CA ILE A 4 8.51 22.31 -20.43
C ILE A 4 8.81 20.81 -20.53
N ASP A 5 10.02 20.43 -20.13
CA ASP A 5 10.43 19.04 -19.94
C ASP A 5 9.61 18.47 -18.78
N GLY A 6 8.40 18.02 -19.11
CA GLY A 6 7.53 17.27 -18.22
C GLY A 6 8.20 15.94 -17.96
N GLN A 7 9.04 15.92 -16.91
CA GLN A 7 9.73 14.74 -16.42
C GLN A 7 8.71 13.61 -16.25
N ILE A 8 8.66 12.70 -17.22
CA ILE A 8 7.84 11.50 -17.15
C ILE A 8 8.49 10.63 -16.07
N VAL A 9 8.06 10.82 -14.83
CA VAL A 9 8.41 9.97 -13.71
C VAL A 9 7.94 8.56 -14.08
N SER A 10 8.86 7.59 -14.13
CA SER A 10 8.50 6.19 -14.38
C SER A 10 7.38 5.77 -13.42
N PRO A 11 6.33 5.04 -13.86
CA PRO A 11 5.20 4.65 -13.00
C PRO A 11 5.64 4.07 -11.65
N MET A 12 6.69 3.25 -11.65
CA MET A 12 7.28 2.69 -10.44
C MET A 12 7.88 3.75 -9.51
N ARG A 13 8.53 4.78 -10.04
CA ARG A 13 9.09 5.87 -9.22
C ARG A 13 7.96 6.69 -8.59
N ALA A 14 6.90 6.98 -9.33
CA ALA A 14 5.72 7.67 -8.80
C ALA A 14 5.02 6.84 -7.71
N ALA A 15 4.97 5.51 -7.88
CA ALA A 15 4.42 4.60 -6.87
C ALA A 15 5.27 4.59 -5.58
N ILE A 16 6.60 4.60 -5.70
CA ILE A 16 7.52 4.69 -4.55
C ILE A 16 7.33 6.03 -3.83
N GLU A 17 7.32 7.15 -4.55
CA GLU A 17 7.12 8.49 -3.98
C GLU A 17 5.75 8.62 -3.29
N ALA A 18 4.69 8.05 -3.87
CA ALA A 18 3.38 8.03 -3.26
C ALA A 18 3.37 7.22 -1.95
N ALA A 19 3.99 6.04 -1.93
CA ALA A 19 4.09 5.22 -0.73
C ALA A 19 4.88 5.92 0.38
N ASP A 20 5.99 6.56 0.02
CA ASP A 20 6.81 7.38 0.92
C ASP A 20 6.00 8.54 1.55
N ASN A 21 5.30 9.31 0.70
CA ASN A 21 4.48 10.43 1.17
C ASN A 21 3.37 9.99 2.13
N VAL A 22 2.68 8.89 1.84
CA VAL A 22 1.62 8.36 2.71
C VAL A 22 2.22 7.93 4.05
N TYR A 23 3.33 7.20 4.04
CA TYR A 23 4.00 6.75 5.26
C TYR A 23 4.40 7.94 6.14
N HIS A 24 5.11 8.93 5.58
CA HIS A 24 5.57 10.10 6.33
C HIS A 24 4.42 11.00 6.81
N THR A 25 3.33 11.09 6.04
CA THR A 25 2.11 11.80 6.49
C THR A 25 1.50 11.13 7.72
N VAL A 26 1.39 9.80 7.70
CA VAL A 26 0.86 9.04 8.83
C VAL A 26 1.82 9.09 10.02
N GLN A 27 3.14 9.05 9.79
CA GLN A 27 4.15 9.19 10.85
C GLN A 27 4.05 10.56 11.54
N GLY A 28 3.88 11.64 10.79
CA GLY A 28 3.70 12.98 11.36
C GLY A 28 2.40 13.11 12.17
N THR A 29 1.36 12.36 11.81
CA THR A 29 0.04 12.46 12.46
C THR A 29 -0.13 11.47 13.61
N PHE A 30 0.45 10.27 13.51
CA PHE A 30 0.30 9.13 14.41
C PHE A 30 1.64 8.43 14.67
N PRO A 31 2.63 9.11 15.27
CA PRO A 31 3.98 8.58 15.42
C PRO A 31 4.04 7.29 16.24
N GLU A 32 3.20 7.14 17.28
CA GLU A 32 3.17 5.94 18.11
C GLU A 32 2.66 4.72 17.33
N ALA A 33 1.69 4.92 16.42
CA ALA A 33 1.17 3.83 15.58
C ALA A 33 2.25 3.33 14.62
N VAL A 34 3.05 4.25 14.06
CA VAL A 34 4.18 3.91 13.20
C VAL A 34 5.27 3.20 14.01
N ALA A 35 5.62 3.69 15.21
CA ALA A 35 6.62 3.05 16.07
C ALA A 35 6.24 1.61 16.44
N VAL A 36 4.96 1.36 16.75
CA VAL A 36 4.44 0.01 17.04
C VAL A 36 4.52 -0.89 15.81
N PHE A 37 4.21 -0.38 14.62
CA PHE A 37 4.37 -1.12 13.37
C PHE A 37 5.85 -1.48 13.14
N GLU A 38 6.74 -0.49 13.20
CA GLU A 38 8.17 -0.66 12.96
C GLU A 38 8.79 -1.70 13.89
N SER A 39 8.49 -1.64 15.19
CA SER A 39 8.97 -2.63 16.15
C SER A 39 8.55 -4.07 15.79
N LYS A 40 7.28 -4.26 15.39
CA LYS A 40 6.76 -5.57 14.99
C LYS A 40 7.31 -6.02 13.64
N TRP A 41 7.51 -5.08 12.71
CA TRP A 41 8.11 -5.34 11.41
C TRP A 41 9.54 -5.82 11.54
N THR A 42 10.37 -5.14 12.35
CA THR A 42 11.75 -5.56 12.62
C THR A 42 11.81 -6.95 13.24
N ALA A 43 10.93 -7.27 14.19
CA ALA A 43 10.86 -8.62 14.77
C ALA A 43 10.52 -9.67 13.71
N PHE A 44 9.51 -9.40 12.87
CA PHE A 44 9.15 -10.26 11.75
C PHE A 44 10.32 -10.48 10.78
N GLN A 45 10.99 -9.41 10.34
CA GLN A 45 12.13 -9.52 9.44
C GLN A 45 13.27 -10.34 10.04
N ALA A 46 13.59 -10.13 11.31
CA ALA A 46 14.65 -10.89 11.98
C ALA A 46 14.38 -12.39 11.94
N VAL A 47 13.12 -12.80 12.15
CA VAL A 47 12.73 -14.22 12.06
C VAL A 47 12.81 -14.72 10.62
N CYS A 48 12.35 -13.96 9.63
CA CYS A 48 12.44 -14.34 8.22
C CYS A 48 13.90 -14.58 7.78
N HIS A 49 14.80 -13.66 8.13
CA HIS A 49 16.21 -13.72 7.74
C HIS A 49 17.01 -14.77 8.52
N ALA A 50 16.52 -15.20 9.69
CA ALA A 50 17.12 -16.28 10.46
C ALA A 50 16.74 -17.68 9.95
N LEU A 51 15.80 -17.79 9.00
CA LEU A 51 15.43 -19.08 8.42
C LEU A 51 16.60 -19.69 7.65
N PRO A 52 16.77 -21.03 7.66
CA PRO A 52 17.78 -21.71 6.86
C PRO A 52 17.64 -21.37 5.38
N ALA A 53 18.75 -21.29 4.63
CA ALA A 53 18.71 -21.04 3.18
C ALA A 53 17.91 -22.12 2.40
N SER A 54 17.71 -23.31 2.98
CA SER A 54 16.89 -24.38 2.41
C SER A 54 15.39 -24.22 2.67
N ALA A 55 15.00 -23.32 3.57
CA ALA A 55 13.61 -23.06 3.91
C ALA A 55 12.89 -22.39 2.74
N SER A 56 11.60 -22.72 2.57
CA SER A 56 10.77 -21.98 1.63
C SER A 56 10.57 -20.54 2.12
N PRO A 57 10.59 -19.51 1.24
CA PRO A 57 10.25 -18.14 1.63
C PRO A 57 8.89 -18.01 2.32
N ARG A 58 7.96 -18.95 2.11
CA ARG A 58 6.65 -18.99 2.77
C ARG A 58 6.70 -19.41 4.23
N GLU A 59 7.79 -20.01 4.72
CA GLU A 59 7.89 -20.44 6.10
C GLU A 59 7.76 -19.26 7.09
N CYS A 60 8.18 -18.07 6.68
CA CYS A 60 7.97 -16.84 7.44
C CYS A 60 6.50 -16.54 7.79
N THR A 61 5.54 -17.08 7.02
CA THR A 61 4.11 -16.85 7.24
C THR A 61 3.53 -17.65 8.41
N ARG A 62 4.30 -18.60 8.95
CA ARG A 62 3.87 -19.50 10.02
C ARG A 62 4.31 -19.04 11.42
N THR A 63 4.90 -17.85 11.53
CA THR A 63 5.50 -17.36 12.76
C THR A 63 4.52 -16.48 13.55
N ASP A 64 4.77 -16.36 14.86
CA ASP A 64 3.95 -15.51 15.73
C ASP A 64 4.11 -14.02 15.38
N GLU A 65 5.27 -13.61 14.86
CA GLU A 65 5.54 -12.26 14.39
C GLU A 65 4.69 -11.92 13.16
N PHE A 66 4.58 -12.85 12.21
CA PHE A 66 3.71 -12.70 11.05
C PHE A 66 2.24 -12.56 11.49
N GLU A 67 1.79 -13.43 12.40
CA GLU A 67 0.43 -13.38 12.93
C GLU A 67 0.14 -12.09 13.70
N THR A 68 1.14 -11.58 14.44
CA THR A 68 1.03 -10.32 15.18
C THR A 68 0.84 -9.13 14.25
N LEU A 69 1.53 -9.10 13.10
CA LEU A 69 1.31 -8.11 12.06
C LEU A 69 -0.04 -8.31 11.37
N ARG A 70 -0.38 -9.54 10.99
CA ARG A 70 -1.64 -9.88 10.31
C ARG A 70 -2.87 -9.45 11.11
N LYS A 71 -2.87 -9.68 12.43
CA LYS A 71 -3.95 -9.28 13.35
C LYS A 71 -4.18 -7.77 13.40
N GLN A 72 -3.23 -6.94 12.94
CA GLN A 72 -3.46 -5.50 12.84
C GLN A 72 -4.46 -5.16 11.72
N GLY A 73 -4.66 -6.05 10.75
CA GLY A 73 -5.62 -5.88 9.67
C GLY A 73 -5.22 -4.82 8.65
N PRO A 74 -6.12 -4.45 7.73
CA PRO A 74 -5.79 -3.67 6.53
C PRO A 74 -5.25 -2.26 6.83
N LYS A 75 -5.37 -1.75 8.06
CA LYS A 75 -4.86 -0.44 8.46
C LYS A 75 -3.35 -0.29 8.33
N ILE A 76 -2.59 -1.39 8.32
CA ILE A 76 -1.14 -1.36 8.15
C ILE A 76 -0.70 -1.54 6.69
N LEU A 77 -1.62 -1.70 5.73
CA LEU A 77 -1.29 -1.93 4.32
C LEU A 77 -0.37 -0.85 3.75
N ALA A 78 -0.64 0.42 4.04
CA ALA A 78 0.18 1.53 3.57
C ALA A 78 1.64 1.42 4.06
N PHE A 79 1.85 0.97 5.29
CA PHE A 79 3.19 0.76 5.85
C PHE A 79 3.90 -0.43 5.20
N VAL A 80 3.16 -1.51 4.94
CA VAL A 80 3.70 -2.67 4.21
C VAL A 80 4.13 -2.25 2.80
N VAL A 81 3.28 -1.53 2.07
CA VAL A 81 3.60 -1.02 0.72
C VAL A 81 4.84 -0.13 0.74
N PHE A 82 4.96 0.76 1.72
CA PHE A 82 6.16 1.58 1.92
C PHE A 82 7.42 0.71 2.09
N LYS A 83 7.40 -0.29 2.99
CA LYS A 83 8.54 -1.20 3.18
C LYS A 83 8.94 -1.93 1.89
N LEU A 84 7.95 -2.41 1.13
CA LEU A 84 8.19 -3.06 -0.15
C LEU A 84 8.80 -2.12 -1.21
N ALA A 85 8.53 -0.82 -1.11
CA ALA A 85 8.99 0.19 -2.05
C ALA A 85 10.42 0.70 -1.75
N THR A 86 10.87 0.71 -0.50
CA THR A 86 12.12 1.38 -0.10
C THR A 86 13.34 0.47 0.07
N ASP A 87 13.15 -0.79 0.43
CA ASP A 87 14.25 -1.76 0.58
C ASP A 87 13.73 -3.16 0.27
N VAL A 88 13.54 -3.43 -1.02
CA VAL A 88 12.92 -4.68 -1.49
C VAL A 88 13.78 -5.91 -1.13
N ASP A 89 15.10 -5.75 -1.07
CA ASP A 89 16.03 -6.84 -0.74
C ASP A 89 15.76 -7.35 0.68
N GLN A 90 15.60 -6.43 1.64
CA GLN A 90 15.33 -6.81 3.03
C GLN A 90 13.85 -7.08 3.33
N ASN A 91 12.93 -6.48 2.57
CA ASN A 91 11.51 -6.48 2.89
C ASN A 91 10.66 -7.45 2.05
N SER A 92 11.26 -8.21 1.14
CA SER A 92 10.55 -9.03 0.16
C SER A 92 9.51 -10.02 0.74
N HIS A 93 9.76 -10.56 1.94
CA HIS A 93 8.81 -11.41 2.67
C HIS A 93 7.49 -10.69 3.04
N GLY A 94 7.51 -9.36 3.07
CA GLY A 94 6.33 -8.50 3.27
C GLY A 94 5.23 -8.70 2.23
N ALA A 95 5.57 -9.21 1.04
CA ALA A 95 4.59 -9.50 -0.01
C ALA A 95 3.53 -10.53 0.45
N PHE A 96 3.93 -11.51 1.27
CA PHE A 96 2.99 -12.47 1.85
C PHE A 96 2.04 -11.81 2.84
N LEU A 97 2.55 -10.88 3.65
CA LEU A 97 1.73 -10.14 4.60
C LEU A 97 0.73 -9.23 3.88
N PHE A 98 1.15 -8.53 2.83
CA PHE A 98 0.25 -7.71 2.01
C PHE A 98 -0.97 -8.53 1.55
N ASN A 99 -0.74 -9.68 0.93
CA ASN A 99 -1.82 -10.55 0.47
C ASN A 99 -2.73 -11.07 1.60
N ALA A 100 -2.14 -11.38 2.76
CA ALA A 100 -2.89 -11.85 3.92
C ALA A 100 -3.78 -10.76 4.52
N LEU A 101 -3.42 -9.48 4.34
CA LEU A 101 -4.17 -8.32 4.83
C LEU A 101 -5.26 -7.84 3.85
N VAL A 102 -5.10 -8.11 2.55
CA VAL A 102 -6.08 -7.73 1.55
C VAL A 102 -7.27 -8.69 1.57
N ASN A 103 -8.44 -8.16 1.91
CA ASN A 103 -9.69 -8.92 1.97
C ASN A 103 -10.25 -9.26 0.59
N ASP A 104 -10.25 -8.29 -0.33
CA ASP A 104 -10.81 -8.46 -1.68
C ASP A 104 -9.80 -9.18 -2.59
N PRO A 105 -10.13 -10.37 -3.12
CA PRO A 105 -9.24 -11.09 -4.04
C PRO A 105 -8.83 -10.29 -5.28
N GLN A 106 -9.65 -9.34 -5.74
CA GLN A 106 -9.33 -8.49 -6.91
C GLN A 106 -8.18 -7.51 -6.63
N TYR A 107 -7.89 -7.24 -5.36
CA TYR A 107 -6.84 -6.31 -4.93
C TYR A 107 -5.61 -7.02 -4.38
N ARG A 108 -5.59 -8.36 -4.43
CA ARG A 108 -4.40 -9.15 -4.08
C ARG A 108 -3.42 -9.12 -5.23
N GLY A 109 -2.12 -9.09 -4.92
CA GLY A 109 -1.12 -9.35 -5.93
C GLY A 109 -1.27 -10.80 -6.41
N VAL A 110 -1.22 -11.04 -7.71
CA VAL A 110 -1.13 -12.40 -8.26
C VAL A 110 0.29 -12.62 -8.72
N PRO A 111 1.05 -13.54 -8.09
CA PRO A 111 2.43 -13.78 -8.52
C PRO A 111 2.43 -14.37 -9.93
N GLY A 112 3.28 -13.82 -10.80
CA GLY A 112 3.45 -14.33 -12.17
C GLY A 112 4.25 -15.63 -12.24
N ASP A 113 5.12 -15.87 -11.26
CA ASP A 113 6.01 -17.03 -11.15
C ASP A 113 5.83 -17.72 -9.79
N ASP A 114 6.37 -18.92 -9.65
CA ASP A 114 6.50 -19.53 -8.33
C ASP A 114 7.47 -18.71 -7.46
N LEU A 115 7.04 -18.34 -6.26
CA LEU A 115 7.77 -17.45 -5.34
C LEU A 115 8.87 -18.22 -4.58
N THR A 116 9.66 -19.00 -5.32
CA THR A 116 10.71 -19.90 -4.80
C THR A 116 12.09 -19.28 -4.83
N SER A 117 12.32 -18.26 -5.67
CA SER A 117 13.56 -17.48 -5.70
C SER A 117 13.37 -16.09 -5.08
N THR A 118 14.47 -15.52 -4.60
CA THR A 118 14.51 -14.14 -4.07
C THR A 118 14.13 -13.13 -5.15
N GLU A 119 14.63 -13.29 -6.38
CA GLU A 119 14.34 -12.37 -7.49
C GLU A 119 12.87 -12.41 -7.90
N ALA A 120 12.25 -13.60 -7.91
CA ALA A 120 10.83 -13.76 -8.18
C ALA A 120 10.00 -13.02 -7.11
N LEU A 121 10.39 -13.14 -5.84
CA LEU A 121 9.74 -12.46 -4.73
C LEU A 121 9.92 -10.93 -4.80
N GLN A 122 11.11 -10.44 -5.14
CA GLN A 122 11.38 -9.01 -5.31
C GLN A 122 10.57 -8.41 -6.46
N ARG A 123 10.53 -9.10 -7.61
CA ARG A 123 9.70 -8.67 -8.76
C ARG A 123 8.23 -8.60 -8.36
N TYR A 124 7.78 -9.57 -7.57
CA TYR A 124 6.42 -9.59 -7.06
C TYR A 124 6.11 -8.42 -6.09
N CYS A 125 7.08 -8.00 -5.27
CA CYS A 125 6.94 -6.80 -4.44
C CYS A 125 6.72 -5.54 -5.31
N GLY A 126 7.47 -5.38 -6.40
CA GLY A 126 7.27 -4.28 -7.33
C GLY A 126 5.86 -4.27 -7.95
N GLN A 127 5.30 -5.43 -8.25
CA GLN A 127 3.92 -5.54 -8.74
C GLN A 127 2.89 -5.12 -7.69
N ILE A 128 3.10 -5.48 -6.41
CA ILE A 128 2.24 -5.05 -5.30
C ILE A 128 2.28 -3.53 -5.12
N VAL A 129 3.47 -2.93 -5.21
CA VAL A 129 3.64 -1.47 -5.09
C VAL A 129 2.90 -0.75 -6.21
N GLU A 130 3.07 -1.19 -7.45
CA GLU A 130 2.36 -0.64 -8.61
C GLU A 130 0.84 -0.82 -8.48
N LEU A 131 0.36 -2.02 -8.12
CA LEU A 131 -1.06 -2.29 -7.90
C LEU A 131 -1.65 -1.34 -6.86
N SER A 132 -0.96 -1.16 -5.73
CA SER A 132 -1.40 -0.28 -4.64
C SER A 132 -1.52 1.17 -5.10
N PHE A 133 -0.57 1.63 -5.92
CA PHE A 133 -0.59 2.98 -6.49
C PHE A 133 -1.79 3.17 -7.44
N GLN A 134 -2.06 2.21 -8.33
CA GLN A 134 -3.20 2.29 -9.24
C GLN A 134 -4.53 2.27 -8.49
N LEU A 135 -4.65 1.45 -7.44
CA LEU A 135 -5.85 1.42 -6.60
C LEU A 135 -6.06 2.74 -5.85
N ASN A 136 -5.00 3.37 -5.38
CA ASN A 136 -5.09 4.68 -4.73
C ASN A 136 -5.58 5.76 -5.71
N LYS A 137 -5.10 5.76 -6.96
CA LYS A 137 -5.60 6.69 -7.99
C LYS A 137 -7.10 6.53 -8.25
N VAL A 138 -7.58 5.30 -8.40
CA VAL A 138 -9.02 5.03 -8.58
C VAL A 138 -9.82 5.51 -7.37
N TYR A 139 -9.29 5.33 -6.15
CA TYR A 139 -9.93 5.84 -4.95
C TYR A 139 -9.98 7.37 -4.92
N GLU A 140 -8.88 8.06 -5.22
CA GLU A 140 -8.82 9.52 -5.27
C GLU A 140 -9.80 10.11 -6.29
N GLU A 141 -9.88 9.52 -7.49
CA GLU A 141 -10.84 9.91 -8.52
C GLU A 141 -12.29 9.74 -8.06
N ARG A 142 -12.61 8.59 -7.44
CA ARG A 142 -13.96 8.33 -6.90
C ARG A 142 -14.32 9.30 -5.77
N VAL A 143 -13.39 9.58 -4.87
CA VAL A 143 -13.59 10.55 -3.78
C VAL A 143 -13.82 11.95 -4.35
N LYS A 144 -13.06 12.35 -5.38
CA LYS A 144 -13.23 13.64 -6.07
C LYS A 144 -14.62 13.76 -6.68
N LEU A 145 -15.05 12.76 -7.48
CA LEU A 145 -16.38 12.75 -8.10
C LEU A 145 -17.50 12.80 -7.06
N TRP A 146 -17.33 12.10 -5.93
CA TRP A 146 -18.32 12.12 -4.86
C TRP A 146 -18.41 13.49 -4.19
N LYS A 147 -17.27 14.16 -3.94
CA LYS A 147 -17.25 15.53 -3.42
C LYS A 147 -17.96 16.51 -4.37
N GLU A 148 -17.71 16.41 -5.67
CA GLU A 148 -18.38 17.23 -6.70
C GLU A 148 -19.90 17.01 -6.69
N TYR A 149 -20.35 15.75 -6.59
CA TYR A 149 -21.77 15.42 -6.46
C TYR A 149 -22.40 16.04 -5.21
N CYS A 150 -21.74 15.93 -4.05
CA CYS A 150 -22.23 16.52 -2.80
C CYS A 150 -22.40 18.04 -2.93
N THR A 151 -21.40 18.75 -3.48
CA THR A 151 -21.48 20.20 -3.70
C THR A 151 -22.64 20.57 -4.63
N LEU A 152 -22.84 19.83 -5.73
CA LEU A 152 -23.96 20.06 -6.65
C LEU A 152 -25.32 19.85 -5.98
N GLN A 153 -25.44 18.82 -5.13
CA GLN A 153 -26.67 18.57 -4.37
C GLN A 153 -26.96 19.67 -3.36
N GLU A 154 -25.95 20.13 -2.61
CA GLU A 154 -26.08 21.25 -1.68
C GLU A 154 -26.57 22.52 -2.40
N HIS A 155 -25.99 22.81 -3.58
CA HIS A 155 -26.40 23.94 -4.40
C HIS A 155 -27.85 23.78 -4.88
N MET A 156 -28.25 22.62 -5.40
CA MET A 156 -29.63 22.37 -5.84
C MET A 156 -30.65 22.50 -4.70
N LEU A 157 -30.31 22.02 -3.50
CA LEU A 157 -31.14 22.14 -2.31
C LEU A 157 -31.29 23.61 -1.88
N LEU A 158 -30.22 24.41 -1.98
CA LEU A 158 -30.26 25.85 -1.76
C LEU A 158 -31.20 26.55 -2.75
N TRP A 159 -31.09 26.22 -4.05
CA TRP A 159 -31.95 26.80 -5.09
C TRP A 159 -33.43 26.45 -4.90
N ARG A 160 -33.75 25.21 -4.49
CA ARG A 160 -35.13 24.81 -4.16
C ARG A 160 -35.69 25.56 -2.96
N ARG A 161 -34.85 25.95 -1.98
CA ARG A 161 -35.29 26.78 -0.85
C ARG A 161 -35.52 28.24 -1.26
N ILE A 162 -34.70 28.77 -2.17
CA ILE A 162 -34.79 30.18 -2.62
C ILE A 162 -35.97 30.37 -3.58
N LEU A 163 -36.20 29.43 -4.50
CA LEU A 163 -37.21 29.58 -5.56
C LEU A 163 -38.60 29.07 -5.17
N GLY A 164 -38.73 28.38 -4.03
CA GLY A 164 -39.97 27.75 -3.59
C GLY A 164 -40.32 26.49 -4.42
N PRO A 165 -41.19 25.60 -3.90
CA PRO A 165 -41.68 24.47 -4.68
C PRO A 165 -42.58 24.98 -5.82
N THR A 166 -42.23 24.64 -7.06
CA THR A 166 -43.14 24.73 -8.23
C THR A 166 -44.26 23.72 -8.13
#